data_AF-A0A524L824-F1
#
_entry.id   AF-A0A524L824-F1
#
_cell.length_a   1.000
_cell.length_b   1.000
_cell.length_c   1.000
_cell.angle_alpha   90.00
_cell.angle_beta   90.00
_cell.angle_gamma   90.00
#
_symmetry.space_group_name_H-M   'P 1'
#
loop_
_entity.id
_entity.type
_entity.pdbx_description
1 polymer ?
#
loop_
_entity_poly.entity_id
_entity_poly.type
_entity_poly.pdbx_seq_one_letter_code
_entity_poly.pdbx_strand_id
1 'polypeptide(L)'
;MPMAIFSIWWDDRLGPMVGRSYPENTTLTSEEAITIFMGHGVNQETEVGYSKIQSGLVISYMHTPNCLGILLKEGENSSAVERNLRRLIPHVNFDSDHWDQELEKAFRVLHDLMNETSGEELLLNPGVKQLIGDMMSRRIDAIRPKHVMRASVRYPAASDALGSDDDEVARLLKDLEDEEVLESRTYGRRVECRQCGDTDLTIELLCPNCQSGDIHKVYTVFCPKCSNQFHAVIVDDLAEVTCLHCKEAVKINELAVIDVEPLCNECGTASNDPKIVFKCATCGKQLQGADLLSGTGLAYYFKLIE
;
A
#
# COMPACT_ATOMS: atom_id res chain seq x y z
N MET A 1 11.04 -2.70 -23.81
CA MET A 1 11.00 -1.27 -24.18
C MET A 1 9.59 -0.88 -24.61
N PRO A 2 9.02 0.21 -24.05
CA PRO A 2 7.72 0.74 -24.44
C PRO A 2 7.68 1.01 -25.93
N MET A 3 6.53 0.77 -26.53
CA MET A 3 6.30 0.99 -27.94
C MET A 3 6.08 2.47 -28.25
N ALA A 4 5.36 3.17 -27.39
CA ALA A 4 5.04 4.58 -27.57
C ALA A 4 4.67 5.26 -26.25
N ILE A 5 4.74 6.59 -26.25
CA ILE A 5 4.18 7.49 -25.24
C ILE A 5 3.13 8.38 -25.90
N PHE A 6 2.07 8.69 -25.17
CA PHE A 6 0.93 9.48 -25.63
C PHE A 6 0.63 10.60 -24.66
N SER A 7 0.33 11.79 -25.16
CA SER A 7 -0.42 12.80 -24.41
C SER A 7 -1.90 12.73 -24.79
N ILE A 8 -2.75 12.74 -23.77
CA ILE A 8 -4.21 12.79 -23.87
C ILE A 8 -4.63 13.97 -23.01
N TRP A 9 -5.51 14.84 -23.50
CA TRP A 9 -6.05 15.94 -22.69
C TRP A 9 -7.57 15.89 -22.65
N TRP A 10 -8.14 16.43 -21.59
CA TRP A 10 -9.58 16.59 -21.48
C TRP A 10 -10.04 17.93 -22.01
N ASP A 11 -11.01 17.93 -22.93
CA ASP A 11 -11.75 19.11 -23.35
C ASP A 11 -13.17 19.07 -22.76
N ASP A 12 -13.58 20.13 -22.06
CA ASP A 12 -14.87 20.17 -21.36
C ASP A 12 -16.11 20.08 -22.29
N ARG A 13 -15.93 20.28 -23.60
CA ARG A 13 -17.01 20.23 -24.60
C ARG A 13 -16.95 18.96 -25.45
N LEU A 14 -15.76 18.42 -25.67
CA LEU A 14 -15.52 17.31 -26.61
C LEU A 14 -15.09 16.00 -25.91
N GLY A 15 -14.78 16.04 -24.62
CA GLY A 15 -14.26 14.92 -23.85
C GLY A 15 -12.76 14.70 -24.05
N PRO A 16 -12.24 13.48 -23.81
CA PRO A 16 -10.81 13.21 -23.90
C PRO A 16 -10.38 13.19 -25.38
N MET A 17 -9.40 14.02 -25.70
CA MET A 17 -8.84 14.13 -27.03
C MET A 17 -7.44 13.52 -27.07
N VAL A 18 -7.15 12.81 -28.15
CA VAL A 18 -5.81 12.32 -28.44
C VAL A 18 -4.96 13.53 -28.75
N GLY A 19 -3.95 13.78 -27.94
CA GLY A 19 -3.06 14.91 -28.11
C GLY A 19 -1.98 14.62 -29.14
N ARG A 20 -0.86 14.09 -28.64
CA ARG A 20 0.33 13.75 -29.43
C ARG A 20 0.88 12.39 -29.04
N SER A 21 1.73 11.84 -29.88
CA SER A 21 2.37 10.55 -29.65
C SER A 21 3.83 10.59 -30.05
N TYR A 22 4.64 9.79 -29.36
CA TYR A 22 6.01 9.53 -29.77
C TYR A 22 6.31 8.04 -29.63
N PRO A 23 6.83 7.36 -30.67
CA PRO A 23 7.11 7.89 -32.00
C PRO A 23 5.81 8.24 -32.77
N GLU A 24 5.86 9.26 -33.64
CA GLU A 24 4.68 9.86 -34.31
C GLU A 24 3.85 8.88 -35.16
N ASN A 25 4.46 7.75 -35.56
CA ASN A 25 3.79 6.72 -36.36
C ASN A 25 2.78 5.87 -35.56
N THR A 26 2.77 5.99 -34.23
CA THR A 26 1.85 5.25 -33.37
C THR A 26 0.71 6.18 -32.97
N THR A 27 -0.52 5.86 -33.32
CA THR A 27 -1.69 6.71 -33.05
C THR A 27 -2.69 6.00 -32.15
N LEU A 28 -3.41 6.76 -31.34
CA LEU A 28 -4.56 6.29 -30.59
C LEU A 28 -5.84 6.70 -31.31
N THR A 29 -6.84 5.83 -31.29
CA THR A 29 -8.21 6.21 -31.63
C THR A 29 -8.86 6.97 -30.48
N SER A 30 -9.94 7.71 -30.75
CA SER A 30 -10.71 8.41 -29.72
C SER A 30 -11.29 7.44 -28.67
N GLU A 31 -11.71 6.23 -29.08
CA GLU A 31 -12.22 5.20 -28.18
C GLU A 31 -11.13 4.68 -27.23
N GLU A 32 -9.91 4.50 -27.74
CA GLU A 32 -8.76 4.09 -26.92
C GLU A 32 -8.34 5.19 -25.94
N ALA A 33 -8.37 6.45 -26.35
CA ALA A 33 -8.11 7.58 -25.44
C ALA A 33 -9.14 7.67 -24.31
N ILE A 34 -10.43 7.47 -24.61
CA ILE A 34 -11.49 7.36 -23.58
C ILE A 34 -11.19 6.22 -22.63
N THR A 35 -10.84 5.04 -23.16
CA THR A 35 -10.53 3.85 -22.35
C THR A 35 -9.38 4.12 -21.39
N ILE A 36 -8.31 4.75 -21.88
CA ILE A 36 -7.14 5.12 -21.07
C ILE A 36 -7.53 6.11 -19.97
N PHE A 37 -8.28 7.14 -20.31
CA PHE A 37 -8.71 8.17 -19.35
C PHE A 37 -9.64 7.59 -18.27
N MET A 38 -10.58 6.73 -18.65
CA MET A 38 -11.49 6.03 -17.73
C MET A 38 -10.76 5.03 -16.82
N GLY A 39 -9.57 4.57 -17.19
CA GLY A 39 -8.72 3.71 -16.37
C GLY A 39 -8.27 4.35 -15.04
N HIS A 40 -8.49 5.65 -14.86
CA HIS A 40 -8.25 6.40 -13.62
C HIS A 40 -9.50 6.59 -12.74
N GLY A 41 -10.64 6.01 -13.16
CA GLY A 41 -11.93 6.14 -12.48
C GLY A 41 -12.71 7.40 -12.86
N VAL A 42 -14.04 7.34 -12.74
CA VAL A 42 -14.97 8.40 -13.14
C VAL A 42 -14.78 9.71 -12.34
N ASN A 43 -14.16 9.62 -11.15
CA ASN A 43 -13.83 10.74 -10.27
C ASN A 43 -12.31 10.90 -10.00
N GLN A 44 -11.43 10.32 -10.84
CA GLN A 44 -9.96 10.47 -10.74
C GLN A 44 -9.35 10.08 -9.37
N GLU A 45 -9.77 8.96 -8.79
CA GLU A 45 -9.25 8.52 -7.48
C GLU A 45 -7.81 7.97 -7.55
N THR A 46 -7.33 7.59 -8.75
CA THR A 46 -6.00 6.95 -8.91
C THR A 46 -5.10 7.69 -9.91
N GLU A 47 -3.91 8.09 -9.44
CA GLU A 47 -2.91 8.77 -10.28
C GLU A 47 -2.38 7.91 -11.43
N VAL A 48 -2.29 6.59 -11.23
CA VAL A 48 -1.86 5.63 -12.25
C VAL A 48 -3.02 4.74 -12.66
N GLY A 49 -3.17 4.54 -13.97
CA GLY A 49 -4.23 3.76 -14.59
C GLY A 49 -3.67 2.64 -15.46
N TYR A 50 -4.44 1.57 -15.61
CA TYR A 50 -4.10 0.40 -16.43
C TYR A 50 -5.21 0.12 -17.42
N SER A 51 -4.91 0.19 -18.71
CA SER A 51 -5.92 0.11 -19.76
C SER A 51 -5.46 -0.81 -20.88
N LYS A 52 -6.29 -1.80 -21.22
CA LYS A 52 -6.04 -2.70 -22.35
C LYS A 52 -6.74 -2.15 -23.59
N ILE A 53 -5.96 -1.80 -24.60
CA ILE A 53 -6.42 -1.32 -25.91
C ILE A 53 -6.11 -2.34 -27.00
N GLN A 54 -6.51 -2.08 -28.25
CA GLN A 54 -6.30 -3.02 -29.35
C GLN A 54 -4.81 -3.26 -29.62
N SER A 55 -4.01 -2.19 -29.49
CA SER A 55 -2.57 -2.19 -29.75
C SER A 55 -1.71 -2.72 -28.59
N GLY A 56 -2.29 -2.94 -27.40
CA GLY A 56 -1.55 -3.48 -26.25
C GLY A 56 -2.05 -3.02 -24.89
N LEU A 57 -1.21 -3.18 -23.87
CA LEU A 57 -1.44 -2.66 -22.53
C LEU A 57 -0.87 -1.25 -22.43
N VAL A 58 -1.65 -0.30 -21.92
CA VAL A 58 -1.23 1.06 -21.62
C VAL A 58 -1.20 1.25 -20.11
N ILE A 59 -0.07 1.77 -19.62
CA ILE A 59 0.05 2.32 -18.26
C ILE A 59 0.02 3.83 -18.37
N SER A 60 -0.91 4.47 -17.69
CA SER A 60 -1.11 5.92 -17.78
C SER A 60 -0.92 6.62 -16.44
N TYR A 61 -0.51 7.88 -16.48
CA TYR A 61 -0.45 8.78 -15.34
C TYR A 61 -1.36 9.99 -15.58
N MET A 62 -2.22 10.31 -14.61
CA MET A 62 -3.16 11.42 -14.68
C MET A 62 -2.57 12.66 -14.00
N HIS A 63 -2.52 13.77 -14.74
CA HIS A 63 -2.17 15.10 -14.24
C HIS A 63 -3.14 16.12 -14.84
N THR A 64 -4.32 16.24 -14.24
CA THR A 64 -5.47 16.97 -14.77
C THR A 64 -5.10 18.40 -15.24
N PRO A 65 -5.48 18.79 -16.47
CA PRO A 65 -6.38 18.10 -17.42
C PRO A 65 -5.70 17.08 -18.35
N ASN A 66 -4.42 16.82 -18.17
CA ASN A 66 -3.61 15.98 -19.04
C ASN A 66 -3.45 14.55 -18.50
N CYS A 67 -3.20 13.61 -19.40
CA CYS A 67 -2.92 12.22 -19.10
C CYS A 67 -1.79 11.74 -20.02
N LEU A 68 -0.78 11.11 -19.42
CA LEU A 68 0.38 10.57 -20.12
C LEU A 68 0.26 9.05 -20.18
N GLY A 69 0.11 8.48 -21.37
CA GLY A 69 -0.05 7.04 -21.57
C GLY A 69 1.19 6.38 -22.16
N ILE A 70 1.62 5.24 -21.61
CA ILE A 70 2.76 4.45 -22.09
C ILE A 70 2.26 3.13 -22.66
N LEU A 71 2.41 2.92 -23.97
CA LEU A 71 2.11 1.65 -24.63
C LEU A 71 3.23 0.65 -24.39
N LEU A 72 2.88 -0.50 -23.81
CA LEU A 72 3.81 -1.57 -23.57
C LEU A 72 3.93 -2.52 -24.76
N LYS A 73 5.13 -3.04 -24.96
CA LYS A 73 5.39 -4.21 -25.80
C LYS A 73 4.96 -5.48 -25.09
N GLU A 74 4.54 -6.48 -25.85
CA GLU A 74 4.20 -7.81 -25.34
C GLU A 74 5.37 -8.40 -24.52
N GLY A 75 5.07 -8.85 -23.29
CA GLY A 75 6.04 -9.41 -22.34
C GLY A 75 6.82 -8.39 -21.52
N GLU A 76 6.56 -7.08 -21.63
CA GLU A 76 7.17 -6.08 -20.75
C GLU A 76 6.71 -6.17 -19.30
N ASN A 77 7.62 -5.84 -18.38
CA ASN A 77 7.34 -5.75 -16.96
C ASN A 77 6.57 -4.47 -16.65
N SER A 78 5.25 -4.59 -16.54
CA SER A 78 4.33 -3.49 -16.22
C SER A 78 4.71 -2.76 -14.92
N SER A 79 5.13 -3.49 -13.89
CA SER A 79 5.52 -2.90 -12.60
C SER A 79 6.81 -2.08 -12.68
N ALA A 80 7.76 -2.46 -13.54
CA ALA A 80 8.96 -1.67 -13.78
C ALA A 80 8.62 -0.36 -14.52
N VAL A 81 7.69 -0.42 -15.48
CA VAL A 81 7.25 0.76 -16.22
C VAL A 81 6.42 1.69 -15.33
N GLU A 82 5.50 1.20 -14.50
CA GLU A 82 4.79 2.06 -13.53
C GLU A 82 5.78 2.81 -12.62
N ARG A 83 6.75 2.09 -12.03
CA ARG A 83 7.72 2.67 -11.11
C ARG A 83 8.51 3.79 -11.78
N ASN A 84 8.98 3.55 -13.00
CA ASN A 84 9.78 4.53 -13.74
C ASN A 84 8.93 5.64 -14.36
N LEU A 85 7.66 5.39 -14.67
CA LEU A 85 6.69 6.42 -15.04
C LEU A 85 6.53 7.44 -13.91
N ARG A 86 6.38 7.00 -12.65
CA ARG A 86 6.32 7.90 -11.48
C ARG A 86 7.60 8.73 -11.32
N ARG A 87 8.77 8.16 -11.62
CA ARG A 87 10.07 8.87 -11.60
C ARG A 87 10.23 9.84 -12.77
N LEU A 88 9.56 9.58 -13.89
CA LEU A 88 9.55 10.45 -15.06
C LEU A 88 8.74 11.73 -14.81
N ILE A 89 7.60 11.65 -14.10
CA ILE A 89 6.64 12.76 -13.97
C ILE A 89 7.29 14.11 -13.59
N PRO A 90 8.22 14.20 -12.61
CA PRO A 90 8.87 15.47 -12.26
C PRO A 90 9.71 16.09 -13.38
N HIS A 91 10.03 15.34 -14.43
CA HIS A 91 10.82 15.77 -15.59
C HIS A 91 9.98 16.19 -16.80
N VAL A 92 8.65 16.00 -16.75
CA VAL A 92 7.70 16.34 -17.81
C VAL A 92 7.08 17.70 -17.52
N ASN A 93 7.15 18.62 -18.48
CA ASN A 93 6.43 19.88 -18.38
C ASN A 93 5.00 19.75 -18.95
N PHE A 94 4.02 19.51 -18.10
CA PHE A 94 2.61 19.36 -18.49
C PHE A 94 1.96 20.66 -19.01
N ASP A 95 2.58 21.82 -18.78
CA ASP A 95 2.11 23.12 -19.26
C ASP A 95 2.81 23.57 -20.55
N SER A 96 3.56 22.68 -21.20
CA SER A 96 4.30 23.01 -22.42
C SER A 96 3.38 23.12 -23.64
N ASP A 97 3.56 24.18 -24.44
CA ASP A 97 2.94 24.30 -25.76
C ASP A 97 3.60 23.40 -26.83
N HIS A 98 4.77 22.81 -26.52
CA HIS A 98 5.58 22.01 -27.45
C HIS A 98 5.57 20.52 -27.08
N TRP A 99 4.38 19.92 -27.01
CA TRP A 99 4.19 18.53 -26.58
C TRP A 99 4.99 17.50 -27.38
N ASP A 100 5.24 17.73 -28.67
CA ASP A 100 6.03 16.79 -29.49
C ASP A 100 7.47 16.62 -28.94
N GLN A 101 8.11 17.74 -28.56
CA GLN A 101 9.45 17.73 -27.98
C GLN A 101 9.47 17.18 -26.55
N GLU A 102 8.44 17.52 -25.75
CA GLU A 102 8.31 16.99 -24.40
C GLU A 102 8.08 15.48 -24.38
N LEU A 103 7.25 14.94 -25.30
CA LEU A 103 7.03 13.50 -25.41
C LEU A 103 8.29 12.76 -25.87
N GLU A 104 9.05 13.30 -26.83
CA GLU A 104 10.33 12.71 -27.24
C GLU A 104 11.32 12.69 -26.07
N LYS A 105 11.47 13.80 -25.35
CA LYS A 105 12.34 13.90 -24.17
C LYS A 105 11.89 12.92 -23.09
N ALA A 106 10.59 12.88 -22.79
CA ALA A 106 10.03 12.00 -21.79
C ALA A 106 10.24 10.52 -22.13
N PHE A 107 10.09 10.15 -23.41
CA PHE A 107 10.36 8.81 -23.90
C PHE A 107 11.83 8.41 -23.71
N ARG A 108 12.77 9.32 -24.01
CA ARG A 108 14.21 9.10 -23.78
C ARG A 108 14.54 8.95 -22.31
N VAL A 109 14.02 9.83 -21.44
CA VAL A 109 14.23 9.75 -19.99
C VAL A 109 13.67 8.45 -19.42
N LEU A 110 12.47 8.05 -19.84
CA LEU A 110 11.88 6.77 -19.43
C LEU A 110 12.75 5.59 -19.88
N HIS A 111 13.25 5.63 -21.10
CA HIS A 111 14.17 4.63 -21.62
C HIS A 111 15.43 4.52 -20.76
N ASP A 112 16.04 5.64 -20.39
CA ASP A 112 17.23 5.66 -19.55
C ASP A 112 16.93 5.14 -18.14
N LEU A 113 15.83 5.57 -17.52
CA LEU A 113 15.37 5.08 -16.21
C LEU A 113 15.12 3.57 -16.19
N MET A 114 14.56 3.02 -17.28
CA MET A 114 14.35 1.58 -17.40
C MET A 114 15.65 0.80 -17.53
N ASN A 115 16.64 1.34 -18.25
CA ASN A 115 17.96 0.72 -18.35
C ASN A 115 18.73 0.82 -17.03
N GLU A 116 18.59 1.94 -16.32
CA GLU A 116 19.18 2.17 -15.00
C GLU A 116 18.55 1.30 -13.89
N THR A 117 17.31 0.83 -14.06
CA THR A 117 16.65 0.01 -13.05
C THR A 117 16.80 -1.49 -13.33
N SER A 118 17.92 -1.90 -13.91
CA SER A 118 18.27 -3.31 -14.10
C SER A 118 18.64 -3.98 -12.77
N GLY A 119 18.46 -5.31 -12.66
CA GLY A 119 18.86 -6.05 -11.45
C GLY A 119 20.34 -5.88 -11.09
N GLU A 120 21.20 -5.66 -12.09
CA GLU A 120 22.62 -5.39 -11.89
C GLU A 120 22.88 -4.03 -11.25
N GLU A 121 22.12 -3.00 -11.63
CA GLU A 121 22.27 -1.65 -11.06
C GLU A 121 21.71 -1.56 -9.65
N LEU A 122 20.62 -2.29 -9.34
CA LEU A 122 20.15 -2.43 -7.96
C LEU A 122 21.23 -3.04 -7.04
N LEU A 123 22.05 -3.95 -7.55
CA LEU A 123 23.18 -4.54 -6.83
C LEU A 123 24.39 -3.59 -6.70
N LEU A 124 24.44 -2.49 -7.47
CA LEU A 124 25.45 -1.44 -7.28
C LEU A 124 25.16 -0.58 -6.05
N ASN A 125 23.91 -0.54 -5.57
CA ASN A 125 23.58 0.13 -4.32
C ASN A 125 24.28 -0.59 -3.14
N PRO A 126 25.14 0.11 -2.38
CA PRO A 126 25.91 -0.52 -1.30
C PRO A 126 25.04 -1.18 -0.23
N GLY A 127 23.89 -0.58 0.09
CA GLY A 127 22.94 -1.10 1.06
C GLY A 127 22.24 -2.38 0.57
N VAL A 128 21.86 -2.43 -0.71
CA VAL A 128 21.31 -3.65 -1.32
C VAL A 128 22.35 -4.75 -1.35
N LYS A 129 23.58 -4.45 -1.78
CA LYS A 129 24.68 -5.42 -1.81
C LYS A 129 24.98 -5.99 -0.42
N GLN A 130 24.97 -5.13 0.60
CA GLN A 130 25.13 -5.56 1.98
C GLN A 130 23.98 -6.45 2.43
N LEU A 131 22.72 -6.04 2.23
CA LEU A 131 21.55 -6.81 2.61
C LEU A 131 21.55 -8.21 1.97
N ILE A 132 21.80 -8.29 0.66
CA ILE A 132 21.88 -9.56 -0.06
C ILE A 132 23.07 -10.39 0.43
N GLY A 133 24.23 -9.79 0.67
CA GLY A 133 25.38 -10.48 1.26
C GLY A 133 25.09 -11.04 2.66
N ASP A 134 24.38 -10.28 3.49
CA ASP A 134 23.94 -10.69 4.82
C ASP A 134 22.95 -11.88 4.74
N MET A 135 22.03 -11.87 3.76
CA MET A 135 21.13 -13.00 3.51
C MET A 135 21.86 -14.24 2.96
N MET A 136 22.75 -14.08 1.99
CA MET A 136 23.54 -15.18 1.41
C MET A 136 24.45 -15.84 2.46
N SER A 137 24.96 -15.04 3.40
CA SER A 137 25.77 -15.52 4.53
C SER A 137 24.94 -16.06 5.71
N ARG A 138 23.59 -16.08 5.61
CA ARG A 138 22.66 -16.45 6.68
C ARG A 138 22.82 -15.63 7.97
N ARG A 139 23.30 -14.39 7.87
CA ARG A 139 23.18 -13.42 8.97
C ARG A 139 21.76 -12.88 9.09
N ILE A 140 21.03 -12.84 7.98
CA ILE A 140 19.61 -12.53 7.90
C ILE A 140 18.91 -13.70 7.22
N ASP A 141 18.17 -14.51 7.97
CA ASP A 141 17.50 -15.69 7.41
C ASP A 141 16.31 -15.34 6.52
N ALA A 142 15.56 -14.30 6.89
CA ALA A 142 14.41 -13.81 6.15
C ALA A 142 14.15 -12.33 6.46
N ILE A 143 13.69 -11.59 5.45
CA ILE A 143 13.13 -10.25 5.64
C ILE A 143 11.66 -10.42 5.99
N ARG A 144 11.30 -10.14 7.24
CA ARG A 144 9.92 -10.28 7.74
C ARG A 144 9.29 -8.90 7.90
N PRO A 145 8.06 -8.68 7.40
CA PRO A 145 7.35 -7.44 7.67
C PRO A 145 7.01 -7.34 9.15
N LYS A 146 6.90 -6.11 9.65
CA LYS A 146 6.38 -5.82 10.99
C LYS A 146 5.10 -4.99 10.84
N HIS A 147 3.97 -5.57 11.23
CA HIS A 147 2.67 -4.89 11.21
C HIS A 147 2.53 -4.06 12.48
N VAL A 148 2.78 -2.76 12.35
CA VAL A 148 2.82 -1.81 13.47
C VAL A 148 1.49 -1.07 13.57
N MET A 149 0.91 -1.06 14.77
CA MET A 149 -0.16 -0.16 15.15
C MET A 149 0.45 1.10 15.77
N ARG A 150 0.22 2.24 15.11
CA ARG A 150 0.64 3.55 15.61
C ARG A 150 -0.45 4.16 16.46
N ALA A 151 -0.10 4.59 17.67
CA ALA A 151 -1.02 5.36 18.51
C ALA A 151 -0.94 6.85 18.14
N SER A 152 -1.68 7.26 17.11
CA SER A 152 -1.80 8.68 16.75
C SER A 152 -2.77 9.41 17.67
N VAL A 153 -2.37 10.58 18.17
CA VAL A 153 -3.28 11.49 18.90
C VAL A 153 -3.98 12.38 17.88
N ARG A 154 -5.30 12.51 18.01
CA ARG A 154 -6.12 13.36 17.13
C ARG A 154 -7.03 14.26 17.95
N TYR A 155 -7.26 15.46 17.44
CA TYR A 155 -8.16 16.45 18.03
C TYR A 155 -9.26 16.81 17.03
N PRO A 156 -10.28 15.96 16.82
CA PRO A 156 -11.25 16.13 15.73
C PRO A 156 -11.87 17.54 15.66
N ALA A 157 -12.30 18.08 16.80
CA ALA A 157 -12.88 19.42 16.86
C ALA A 157 -11.90 20.54 16.48
N ALA A 158 -10.60 20.36 16.74
CA ALA A 158 -9.56 21.31 16.32
C ALA A 158 -9.21 21.10 14.84
N SER A 159 -9.14 19.85 14.38
CA SER A 159 -8.91 19.51 12.97
C SER A 159 -9.99 20.10 12.05
N ASP A 160 -11.26 20.11 12.50
CA ASP A 160 -12.36 20.73 11.75
C ASP A 160 -12.15 22.25 11.53
N ALA A 161 -11.41 22.92 12.44
CA ALA A 161 -11.17 24.36 12.39
C ALA A 161 -9.80 24.75 11.80
N LEU A 162 -8.77 23.91 12.01
CA LEU A 162 -7.37 24.20 11.71
C LEU A 162 -6.82 23.40 10.51
N GLY A 163 -7.56 22.39 10.03
CA GLY A 163 -7.18 21.51 8.92
C GLY A 163 -6.93 20.06 9.33
N SER A 164 -6.68 19.20 8.34
CA SER A 164 -6.60 17.73 8.54
C SER A 164 -5.21 17.19 8.88
N ASP A 165 -4.21 18.06 9.02
CA ASP A 165 -2.85 17.64 9.40
C ASP A 165 -2.76 17.50 10.91
N ASP A 166 -2.79 16.26 11.40
CA ASP A 166 -2.77 15.93 12.84
C ASP A 166 -1.52 16.52 13.55
N ASP A 167 -0.36 16.54 12.90
CA ASP A 167 0.90 17.02 13.49
C ASP A 167 0.91 18.55 13.59
N GLU A 168 0.39 19.23 12.56
CA GLU A 168 0.24 20.68 12.58
C GLU A 168 -0.82 21.14 13.59
N VAL A 169 -1.96 20.45 13.67
CA VAL A 169 -3.01 20.72 14.67
C VAL A 169 -2.46 20.58 16.08
N ALA A 170 -1.72 19.50 16.37
CA ALA A 170 -1.10 19.29 17.68
C ALA A 170 -0.07 20.39 18.01
N ARG A 171 0.71 20.84 17.02
CA ARG A 171 1.66 21.96 17.19
C ARG A 171 0.93 23.25 17.52
N LEU A 172 -0.09 23.62 16.75
CA LEU A 172 -0.85 24.86 16.97
C LEU A 172 -1.55 24.88 18.34
N LEU A 173 -2.10 23.75 18.80
CA LEU A 173 -2.69 23.66 20.14
C LEU A 173 -1.65 23.88 21.25
N LYS A 174 -0.42 23.38 21.05
CA LYS A 174 0.69 23.61 21.96
C LYS A 174 1.16 25.06 21.92
N ASP A 175 1.29 25.67 20.74
CA ASP A 175 1.66 27.07 20.60
C ASP A 175 0.64 27.99 21.31
N LEU A 176 -0.66 27.67 21.22
CA LEU A 176 -1.71 28.39 21.95
C LEU A 176 -1.64 28.20 23.47
N GLU A 177 -1.16 27.04 23.94
CA GLU A 177 -0.88 26.83 25.37
C GLU A 177 0.35 27.62 25.82
N ASP A 178 1.42 27.60 25.02
CA ASP A 178 2.67 28.34 25.30
C ASP A 178 2.42 29.87 25.34
N GLU A 179 1.49 30.38 24.52
CA GLU A 179 1.00 31.76 24.53
C GLU A 179 -0.11 32.02 25.57
N GLU A 180 -0.35 31.07 26.47
CA GLU A 180 -1.34 31.15 27.55
C GLU A 180 -2.80 31.38 27.12
N VAL A 181 -3.14 31.14 25.84
CA VAL A 181 -4.52 31.19 25.34
C VAL A 181 -5.29 29.94 25.77
N LEU A 182 -4.60 28.80 25.74
CA LEU A 182 -5.11 27.52 26.22
C LEU A 182 -4.35 27.08 27.47
N GLU A 183 -4.96 26.19 28.23
CA GLU A 183 -4.29 25.38 29.26
C GLU A 183 -4.53 23.91 28.95
N SER A 184 -3.48 23.09 28.98
CA SER A 184 -3.64 21.64 28.88
C SER A 184 -3.92 21.02 30.25
N ARG A 185 -4.76 19.99 30.25
CA ARG A 185 -5.00 19.12 31.40
C ARG A 185 -4.88 17.67 30.98
N THR A 186 -4.51 16.82 31.91
CA THR A 186 -4.42 15.38 31.65
C THR A 186 -5.80 14.82 31.29
N TYR A 187 -5.86 14.10 30.17
CA TYR A 187 -7.10 13.53 29.63
C TYR A 187 -6.84 12.16 29.01
N GLY A 188 -7.51 11.14 29.54
CA GLY A 188 -7.33 9.76 29.09
C GLY A 188 -5.91 9.23 29.30
N ARG A 189 -5.64 8.06 28.71
CA ARG A 189 -4.33 7.42 28.73
C ARG A 189 -3.90 7.09 27.31
N ARG A 190 -2.59 7.13 27.08
CA ARG A 190 -1.95 6.65 25.86
C ARG A 190 -1.15 5.40 26.18
N VAL A 191 -1.08 4.47 25.25
CA VAL A 191 -0.17 3.33 25.40
C VAL A 191 1.25 3.81 25.14
N GLU A 192 2.15 3.51 26.07
CA GLU A 192 3.55 3.90 25.94
C GLU A 192 4.45 2.83 26.55
N CYS A 193 5.49 2.44 25.82
CA CYS A 193 6.47 1.47 26.29
C CYS A 193 7.37 2.10 27.34
N ARG A 194 7.24 1.68 28.60
CA ARG A 194 8.09 2.17 29.70
C ARG A 194 9.60 1.91 29.53
N GLN A 195 9.98 1.01 28.63
CA GLN A 195 11.37 0.69 28.36
C GLN A 195 12.05 1.68 27.40
N CYS A 196 11.30 2.26 26.44
CA CYS A 196 11.89 3.11 25.41
C CYS A 196 11.10 4.38 25.07
N GLY A 197 9.93 4.60 25.69
CA GLY A 197 9.07 5.76 25.44
C GLY A 197 8.23 5.70 24.16
N ASP A 198 8.40 4.65 23.35
CA ASP A 198 7.68 4.52 22.08
C ASP A 198 6.20 4.15 22.29
N THR A 199 5.36 4.63 21.39
CA THR A 199 3.91 4.42 21.36
C THR A 199 3.48 3.43 20.29
N ASP A 200 4.39 3.06 19.39
CA ASP A 200 4.13 2.09 18.33
C ASP A 200 4.16 0.66 18.89
N LEU A 201 3.13 -0.12 18.53
CA LEU A 201 2.87 -1.44 19.08
C LEU A 201 2.74 -2.49 17.97
N THR A 202 2.99 -3.75 18.32
CA THR A 202 2.54 -4.89 17.55
C THR A 202 1.60 -5.75 18.39
N ILE A 203 0.54 -6.25 17.75
CA ILE A 203 -0.36 -7.24 18.33
C ILE A 203 0.05 -8.59 17.77
N GLU A 204 0.32 -9.54 18.66
CA GLU A 204 0.61 -10.91 18.27
C GLU A 204 -0.41 -11.85 18.91
N LEU A 205 -0.80 -12.88 18.13
CA LEU A 205 -1.64 -13.97 18.59
C LEU A 205 -0.74 -15.16 18.87
N LEU A 206 -0.66 -15.60 20.13
CA LEU A 206 0.20 -16.69 20.55
C LEU A 206 -0.61 -17.94 20.87
N CYS A 207 -0.07 -19.10 20.50
CA CYS A 207 -0.67 -20.39 20.81
C CYS A 207 -0.73 -20.56 22.34
N PRO A 208 -1.88 -20.90 22.93
CA PRO A 208 -1.98 -21.05 24.38
C PRO A 208 -1.14 -22.23 24.90
N ASN A 209 -0.83 -23.21 24.05
CA ASN A 209 -0.06 -24.39 24.42
C ASN A 209 1.46 -24.18 24.33
N CYS A 210 1.98 -23.68 23.19
CA CYS A 210 3.43 -23.53 22.97
C CYS A 210 3.93 -22.08 22.89
N GLN A 211 3.04 -21.09 22.96
CA GLN A 211 3.35 -19.65 22.81
C GLN A 211 3.92 -19.22 21.45
N SER A 212 3.91 -20.09 20.44
CA SER A 212 4.27 -19.71 19.07
C SER A 212 3.26 -18.73 18.49
N GLY A 213 3.75 -17.76 17.71
CA GLY A 213 2.93 -16.86 16.90
C GLY A 213 2.56 -17.43 15.52
N ASP A 214 3.03 -18.63 15.18
CA ASP A 214 2.77 -19.28 13.88
C ASP A 214 1.39 -19.98 13.90
N ILE A 215 0.34 -19.15 13.88
CA ILE A 215 -1.06 -19.57 13.87
C ILE A 215 -1.67 -19.18 12.52
N HIS A 216 -2.36 -20.12 11.88
CA HIS A 216 -3.07 -19.88 10.63
C HIS A 216 -4.53 -20.34 10.74
N LYS A 217 -5.40 -19.79 9.89
CA LYS A 217 -6.79 -20.22 9.79
C LYS A 217 -6.87 -21.45 8.89
N VAL A 218 -7.48 -22.50 9.40
CA VAL A 218 -7.87 -23.68 8.64
C VAL A 218 -9.38 -23.61 8.44
N TYR A 219 -9.81 -23.70 7.19
CA TYR A 219 -11.20 -23.66 6.79
C TYR A 219 -11.68 -25.08 6.51
N THR A 220 -12.75 -25.50 7.18
CA THR A 220 -13.49 -26.69 6.77
C THR A 220 -14.52 -26.26 5.74
N VAL A 221 -14.35 -26.74 4.51
CA VAL A 221 -15.16 -26.32 3.36
C VAL A 221 -15.84 -27.51 2.70
N PHE A 222 -17.01 -27.26 2.10
CA PHE A 222 -17.73 -28.24 1.28
C PHE A 222 -17.36 -28.09 -0.20
N CYS A 223 -16.98 -29.20 -0.84
CA CYS A 223 -16.72 -29.24 -2.27
C CYS A 223 -18.04 -29.36 -3.07
N PRO A 224 -18.42 -28.37 -3.90
CA PRO A 224 -19.64 -28.46 -4.71
C PRO A 224 -19.57 -29.55 -5.78
N LYS A 225 -18.37 -29.94 -6.22
CA LYS A 225 -18.18 -30.95 -7.26
C LYS A 225 -18.36 -32.39 -6.79
N CYS A 226 -17.86 -32.73 -5.60
CA CYS A 226 -17.91 -34.10 -5.08
C CYS A 226 -18.73 -34.27 -3.78
N SER A 227 -19.30 -33.18 -3.27
CA SER A 227 -20.11 -33.16 -2.05
C SER A 227 -19.40 -33.65 -0.78
N ASN A 228 -18.06 -33.68 -0.76
CA ASN A 228 -17.27 -34.00 0.42
C ASN A 228 -16.74 -32.74 1.09
N GLN A 229 -16.48 -32.85 2.40
CA GLN A 229 -15.82 -31.81 3.18
C GLN A 229 -14.31 -32.00 3.17
N PHE A 230 -13.55 -30.92 3.17
CA PHE A 230 -12.09 -30.97 3.31
C PHE A 230 -11.56 -29.69 3.99
N HIS A 231 -10.35 -29.80 4.53
CA HIS A 231 -9.65 -28.66 5.13
C HIS A 231 -8.84 -27.92 4.07
N ALA A 232 -8.91 -26.60 4.07
CA ALA A 232 -8.15 -25.73 3.18
C ALA A 232 -7.57 -24.55 3.96
N VAL A 233 -6.39 -24.10 3.54
CA VAL A 233 -5.83 -22.80 3.98
C VAL A 233 -6.11 -21.82 2.86
N ILE A 234 -6.93 -20.81 3.16
CA ILE A 234 -7.32 -19.76 2.21
C ILE A 234 -6.54 -18.50 2.58
N VAL A 235 -5.74 -18.00 1.63
CA VAL A 235 -5.02 -16.73 1.71
C VAL A 235 -5.68 -15.70 0.79
N ASP A 236 -5.44 -14.41 1.03
CA ASP A 236 -6.22 -13.32 0.41
C ASP A 236 -6.21 -13.34 -1.14
N ASP A 237 -5.08 -13.71 -1.76
CA ASP A 237 -4.93 -13.73 -3.22
C ASP A 237 -5.24 -15.07 -3.88
N LEU A 238 -5.81 -16.03 -3.14
CA LEU A 238 -6.11 -17.35 -3.68
C LEU A 238 -7.41 -17.29 -4.51
N ALA A 239 -7.37 -17.73 -5.77
CA ALA A 239 -8.55 -17.76 -6.65
C ALA A 239 -9.30 -19.11 -6.59
N GLU A 240 -8.55 -20.20 -6.43
CA GLU A 240 -9.06 -21.57 -6.41
C GLU A 240 -8.31 -22.45 -5.42
N VAL A 241 -8.98 -23.48 -4.92
CA VAL A 241 -8.40 -24.53 -4.09
C VAL A 241 -8.64 -25.89 -4.73
N THR A 242 -7.67 -26.79 -4.59
CA THR A 242 -7.82 -28.16 -5.05
C THR A 242 -8.49 -29.01 -3.98
N CYS A 243 -9.64 -29.60 -4.29
CA CYS A 243 -10.30 -30.51 -3.37
C CYS A 243 -9.43 -31.75 -3.12
N LEU A 244 -9.14 -32.07 -1.85
CA LEU A 244 -8.29 -33.19 -1.51
C LEU A 244 -8.91 -34.56 -1.82
N HIS A 245 -10.25 -34.64 -1.95
CA HIS A 245 -10.98 -35.87 -2.25
C HIS A 245 -11.06 -36.16 -3.75
N CYS A 246 -11.62 -35.24 -4.56
CA CYS A 246 -11.80 -35.46 -6.00
C CYS A 246 -10.68 -34.89 -6.88
N LYS A 247 -9.71 -34.17 -6.29
CA LYS A 247 -8.58 -33.52 -6.99
C LYS A 247 -8.98 -32.46 -8.00
N GLU A 248 -10.24 -32.07 -8.02
CA GLU A 248 -10.74 -30.98 -8.85
C GLU A 248 -10.43 -29.61 -8.23
N ALA A 249 -10.07 -28.65 -9.07
CA ALA A 249 -9.99 -27.25 -8.69
C ALA A 249 -11.40 -26.68 -8.47
N VAL A 250 -11.58 -25.93 -7.39
CA VAL A 250 -12.83 -25.26 -7.02
C VAL A 250 -12.53 -23.80 -6.74
N LYS A 251 -13.29 -22.89 -7.35
CA LYS A 251 -13.13 -21.46 -7.08
C LYS A 251 -13.52 -21.14 -5.65
N ILE A 252 -12.81 -20.22 -5.01
CA ILE A 252 -13.06 -19.90 -3.60
C ILE A 252 -14.46 -19.33 -3.36
N ASN A 253 -14.98 -18.54 -4.31
CA ASN A 253 -16.34 -18.01 -4.24
C ASN A 253 -17.45 -19.07 -4.39
N GLU A 254 -17.11 -20.28 -4.83
CA GLU A 254 -18.03 -21.43 -4.93
C GLU A 254 -17.95 -22.35 -3.70
N LEU A 255 -16.97 -22.15 -2.81
CA LEU A 255 -16.84 -22.94 -1.59
C LEU A 255 -17.86 -22.49 -0.54
N ALA A 256 -18.59 -23.45 0.01
CA ALA A 256 -19.35 -23.22 1.24
C ALA A 256 -18.43 -23.47 2.44
N VAL A 257 -18.12 -22.41 3.19
CA VAL A 257 -17.36 -22.50 4.45
C VAL A 257 -18.29 -23.01 5.55
N ILE A 258 -17.88 -24.11 6.18
CA ILE A 258 -18.63 -24.76 7.26
C ILE A 258 -18.11 -24.29 8.61
N ASP A 259 -16.79 -24.29 8.78
CA ASP A 259 -16.13 -23.92 10.02
C ASP A 259 -14.76 -23.29 9.74
N VAL A 260 -14.25 -22.53 10.70
CA VAL A 260 -12.92 -21.91 10.66
C VAL A 260 -12.27 -22.03 12.02
N GLU A 261 -11.14 -22.75 12.08
CA GLU A 261 -10.38 -22.94 13.30
C GLU A 261 -8.95 -22.36 13.16
N PRO A 262 -8.42 -21.66 14.17
CA PRO A 262 -7.01 -21.30 14.21
C PRO A 262 -6.18 -22.51 14.64
N LEU A 263 -5.17 -22.86 13.83
CA LEU A 263 -4.25 -23.97 14.07
C LEU A 263 -2.83 -23.46 14.24
N CYS A 264 -2.16 -23.93 15.30
CA CYS A 264 -0.73 -23.67 15.50
C CYS A 264 0.12 -24.62 14.64
N ASN A 265 0.98 -24.07 13.78
CA ASN A 265 1.89 -24.85 12.95
C ASN A 265 2.99 -25.56 13.75
N GLU A 266 3.40 -25.02 14.89
CA GLU A 266 4.48 -25.62 15.68
C GLU A 266 4.05 -26.84 16.48
N CYS A 267 2.85 -26.84 17.06
CA CYS A 267 2.40 -27.91 17.96
C CYS A 267 1.08 -28.59 17.54
N GLY A 268 0.46 -28.15 16.45
CA GLY A 268 -0.80 -28.71 15.94
C GLY A 268 -2.01 -28.46 16.84
N THR A 269 -1.90 -27.57 17.83
CA THR A 269 -3.04 -27.23 18.70
C THR A 269 -4.02 -26.34 17.94
N ALA A 270 -5.24 -26.83 17.76
CA ALA A 270 -6.38 -26.01 17.34
C ALA A 270 -6.90 -25.23 18.56
N SER A 271 -7.01 -23.91 18.45
CA SER A 271 -7.55 -23.07 19.52
C SER A 271 -8.27 -21.85 18.96
N ASN A 272 -9.54 -21.71 19.33
CA ASN A 272 -10.35 -20.53 19.01
C ASN A 272 -10.05 -19.34 19.95
N ASP A 273 -9.18 -19.53 20.95
CA ASP A 273 -8.80 -18.49 21.91
C ASP A 273 -7.26 -18.36 21.94
N PRO A 274 -6.63 -17.76 20.91
CA PRO A 274 -5.22 -17.45 20.95
C PRO A 274 -4.92 -16.37 21.99
N LYS A 275 -3.78 -16.49 22.67
CA LYS A 275 -3.36 -15.48 23.64
C LYS A 275 -2.92 -14.22 22.94
N ILE A 276 -3.69 -13.15 23.09
CA ILE A 276 -3.36 -11.82 22.57
C ILE A 276 -2.25 -11.20 23.44
N VAL A 277 -1.15 -10.79 22.81
CA VAL A 277 -0.09 -10.02 23.47
C VAL A 277 0.22 -8.74 22.71
N PHE A 278 0.55 -7.70 23.47
CA PHE A 278 1.05 -6.44 22.93
C PHE A 278 2.55 -6.40 23.13
N LYS A 279 3.31 -6.03 22.09
CA LYS A 279 4.75 -5.77 22.18
C LYS A 279 5.07 -4.38 21.64
N CYS A 280 6.10 -3.76 22.19
CA CYS A 280 6.62 -2.51 21.62
C CYS A 280 7.21 -2.78 20.23
N ALA A 281 6.83 -1.95 19.26
CA ALA A 281 7.32 -2.06 17.89
C ALA A 281 8.82 -1.73 17.76
N THR A 282 9.39 -1.00 18.70
CA THR A 282 10.80 -0.60 18.65
C THR A 282 11.70 -1.55 19.43
N CYS A 283 11.42 -1.79 20.71
CA CYS A 283 12.30 -2.62 21.55
C CYS A 283 11.84 -4.08 21.71
N GLY A 284 10.65 -4.45 21.21
CA GLY A 284 10.11 -5.81 21.29
C GLY A 284 9.62 -6.24 22.69
N LYS A 285 9.69 -5.35 23.68
CA LYS A 285 9.23 -5.63 25.04
C LYS A 285 7.74 -5.92 25.04
N GLN A 286 7.34 -7.05 25.62
CA GLN A 286 5.94 -7.35 25.89
C GLN A 286 5.39 -6.39 26.94
N LEU A 287 4.29 -5.74 26.60
CA LEU A 287 3.58 -4.80 27.45
C LEU A 287 2.65 -5.55 28.40
N GLN A 288 2.62 -5.10 29.65
CA GLN A 288 1.66 -5.51 30.65
C GLN A 288 0.48 -4.54 30.70
N GLY A 289 -0.60 -4.90 31.40
CA GLY A 289 -1.78 -4.04 31.52
C GLY A 289 -1.47 -2.65 32.07
N ALA A 290 -0.50 -2.52 32.98
CA ALA A 290 -0.05 -1.22 33.48
C ALA A 290 0.66 -0.38 32.40
N ASP A 291 1.32 -1.03 31.44
CA ASP A 291 2.00 -0.33 30.35
C ASP A 291 0.99 0.32 29.40
N LEU A 292 -0.17 -0.32 29.19
CA LEU A 292 -1.29 0.20 28.40
C LEU A 292 -1.93 1.47 28.98
N LEU A 293 -1.59 1.83 30.22
CA LEU A 293 -2.09 3.01 30.93
C LEU A 293 -0.99 4.04 31.25
N SER A 294 0.20 3.90 30.68
CA SER A 294 1.38 4.68 31.11
C SER A 294 1.41 6.11 30.57
N GLY A 295 1.10 6.27 29.29
CA GLY A 295 1.10 7.58 28.65
C GLY A 295 -0.08 8.43 29.10
N THR A 296 0.08 9.74 29.03
CA THR A 296 -0.97 10.70 29.38
C THR A 296 -1.39 11.45 28.14
N GLY A 297 -2.68 11.41 27.81
CA GLY A 297 -3.25 12.29 26.80
C GLY A 297 -3.46 13.69 27.37
N LEU A 298 -3.54 14.69 26.49
CA LEU A 298 -3.80 16.08 26.86
C LEU A 298 -5.13 16.53 26.24
N ALA A 299 -5.94 17.22 27.03
CA ALA A 299 -7.06 18.01 26.54
C ALA A 299 -6.77 19.50 26.81
N TYR A 300 -7.09 20.33 25.83
CA TYR A 300 -6.88 21.77 25.89
C TYR A 300 -8.19 22.48 26.25
N TYR A 301 -8.10 23.45 27.14
CA TYR A 301 -9.21 24.28 27.59
C TYR A 301 -8.85 25.74 27.39
N PHE A 302 -9.83 26.59 27.12
CA PHE A 302 -9.60 28.03 27.09
C PHE A 302 -9.18 28.53 28.48
N LYS A 303 -8.06 29.26 28.56
CA LYS A 303 -7.59 29.83 29.82
C LYS A 303 -8.45 31.06 30.15
N LEU A 304 -9.31 30.93 31.15
CA LEU A 304 -10.05 32.07 31.69
C LEU A 304 -9.08 32.92 32.51
N ILE A 305 -8.91 34.18 32.13
CA ILE A 305 -8.19 35.17 32.94
C ILE A 305 -9.14 35.60 34.06
N GLU A 306 -8.88 35.14 35.29
CA GLU A 306 -9.48 35.70 36.51
C GLU A 306 -8.72 36.94 37.00
#